data_AF-A0A1I9GBQ4-F1
#
_entry.id   AF-A0A1I9GBQ4-F1
#
_cell.length_a   1.000
_cell.length_b   1.000
_cell.length_c   1.000
_cell.angle_alpha   90.00
_cell.angle_beta   90.00
_cell.angle_gamma   90.00
#
_symmetry.space_group_name_H-M   'P 1'
#
loop_
_entity.id
_entity.type
_entity.pdbx_description
1 polymer ?
#
loop_
_entity_poly.entity_id
_entity_poly.type
_entity_poly.pdbx_seq_one_letter_code
_entity_poly.pdbx_strand_id
1 'polypeptide(L)'
;MINNDLSENVCIAYSEKVKSLAEPAEFDKILNSLSSQKSVPQVVVCFCEGLTMRGMFKAQQRLRKRNPEMRPFQWICSDGWNDRLDVVNGVELEAAGSFSIRIHSPHVKWFDQYYFSLNPENNTHNPWFREFWQEKFSCQFTVPKDDFETKVCTGQENLAINYKQVNNTETKLIVFFLV
;
A
#
# COMPACT_ATOMS: atom_id res chain seq x y z
N MET A 1 -19.37 -33.75 12.59
CA MET A 1 -20.66 -33.03 12.62
C MET A 1 -20.35 -31.63 12.13
N ILE A 2 -21.08 -31.19 11.10
CA ILE A 2 -20.90 -29.90 10.43
C ILE A 2 -21.97 -28.97 11.01
N ASN A 3 -21.60 -27.72 11.34
CA ASN A 3 -22.49 -26.77 12.00
C ASN A 3 -23.11 -25.84 10.95
N ASN A 4 -24.30 -26.20 10.46
CA ASN A 4 -25.09 -25.36 9.58
C ASN A 4 -25.31 -23.96 10.17
N ASP A 5 -24.60 -22.98 9.63
CA ASP A 5 -24.95 -21.56 9.63
C ASP A 5 -24.80 -21.06 8.18
N LEU A 6 -25.37 -19.90 7.82
CA LEU A 6 -25.51 -19.46 6.41
C LEU A 6 -24.19 -19.08 5.67
N SER A 7 -23.04 -19.57 6.15
CA SER A 7 -21.67 -19.26 5.70
C SER A 7 -20.98 -20.37 4.87
N GLU A 8 -21.65 -21.48 4.59
CA GLU A 8 -21.01 -22.78 4.26
C GLU A 8 -20.54 -23.04 2.80
N ASN A 9 -20.47 -22.04 1.91
CA ASN A 9 -20.10 -22.27 0.49
C ASN A 9 -18.66 -21.89 0.09
N VAL A 10 -17.76 -21.64 1.06
CA VAL A 10 -16.35 -21.31 0.78
C VAL A 10 -15.39 -22.13 1.66
N CYS A 11 -14.52 -22.92 1.03
CA CYS A 11 -13.51 -23.74 1.70
C CYS A 11 -12.12 -23.07 1.67
N ILE A 12 -11.46 -22.98 2.82
CA ILE A 12 -10.05 -22.53 2.91
C ILE A 12 -9.15 -23.77 2.73
N ALA A 13 -8.48 -23.87 1.58
CA ALA A 13 -7.59 -24.99 1.28
C ALA A 13 -6.29 -24.97 2.12
N TYR A 14 -5.75 -23.77 2.37
CA TYR A 14 -4.51 -23.56 3.13
C TYR A 14 -4.51 -22.14 3.72
N SER A 15 -3.81 -21.94 4.85
CA SER A 15 -3.72 -20.66 5.54
C SER A 15 -2.31 -20.47 6.09
N GLU A 16 -1.70 -19.33 5.79
CA GLU A 16 -0.32 -18.99 6.14
C GLU A 16 -0.23 -17.61 6.76
N LYS A 17 0.85 -17.36 7.50
CA LYS A 17 1.14 -16.06 8.13
C LYS A 17 2.59 -15.69 7.88
N VAL A 18 2.84 -14.41 7.59
CA VAL A 18 4.17 -13.85 7.33
C VAL A 18 4.23 -12.44 7.91
N LYS A 19 5.44 -12.00 8.30
CA LYS A 19 5.67 -10.61 8.76
C LYS A 19 5.95 -9.70 7.57
N SER A 20 5.54 -8.43 7.62
CA SER A 20 5.75 -7.46 6.52
C SER A 20 7.23 -7.20 6.22
N LEU A 21 8.11 -7.40 7.20
CA LEU A 21 9.57 -7.30 7.09
C LEU A 21 10.26 -8.69 7.06
N ALA A 22 9.55 -9.73 6.63
CA ALA A 22 10.13 -11.06 6.45
C ALA A 22 11.19 -11.09 5.33
N GLU A 23 12.12 -12.04 5.41
CA GLU A 23 13.12 -12.24 4.37
C GLU A 23 12.51 -12.79 3.07
N PRO A 24 13.07 -12.49 1.87
CA PRO A 24 12.54 -12.96 0.59
C PRO A 24 12.32 -14.49 0.49
N ALA A 25 13.12 -15.27 1.24
CA ALA A 25 13.02 -16.72 1.30
C ALA A 25 11.74 -17.22 2.01
N GLU A 26 11.15 -16.44 2.93
CA GLU A 26 9.93 -16.80 3.64
C GLU A 26 8.71 -16.72 2.69
N PHE A 27 8.64 -15.66 1.88
CA PHE A 27 7.65 -15.53 0.80
C PHE A 27 7.80 -16.64 -0.25
N ASP A 28 9.03 -16.97 -0.65
CA ASP A 28 9.30 -18.10 -1.55
C ASP A 28 8.80 -19.42 -0.94
N LYS A 29 9.02 -19.67 0.35
CA LYS A 29 8.55 -20.88 1.04
C LYS A 29 7.02 -20.99 1.00
N ILE A 30 6.31 -19.89 1.25
CA ILE A 30 4.83 -19.85 1.22
C ILE A 30 4.32 -20.18 -0.19
N LEU A 31 4.84 -19.55 -1.24
CA LEU A 31 4.38 -19.83 -2.60
C LEU A 31 4.75 -21.25 -3.06
N ASN A 32 5.90 -21.78 -2.67
CA ASN A 32 6.25 -23.18 -2.92
C ASN A 32 5.27 -24.13 -2.21
N SER A 33 4.89 -23.85 -0.95
CA SER A 33 3.88 -24.61 -0.21
C SER A 33 2.51 -24.60 -0.91
N LEU A 34 2.08 -23.44 -1.41
CA LEU A 34 0.83 -23.32 -2.19
C LEU A 34 0.91 -24.08 -3.53
N SER A 35 2.02 -23.95 -4.26
CA SER A 35 2.21 -24.59 -5.58
C SER A 35 2.38 -26.11 -5.52
N SER A 36 2.70 -26.68 -4.35
CA SER A 36 2.92 -28.12 -4.16
C SER A 36 1.68 -28.86 -3.63
N GLN A 37 0.55 -28.17 -3.43
CA GLN A 37 -0.71 -28.80 -3.04
C GLN A 37 -1.27 -29.69 -4.16
N LYS A 38 -1.85 -30.84 -3.79
CA LYS A 38 -2.47 -31.79 -4.77
C LYS A 38 -3.55 -31.14 -5.62
N SER A 39 -4.28 -30.19 -5.05
CA SER A 39 -5.13 -29.24 -5.77
C SER A 39 -4.50 -27.87 -5.57
N VAL A 40 -3.79 -27.37 -6.59
CA VAL A 40 -3.12 -26.07 -6.51
C VAL A 40 -4.17 -24.98 -6.45
N PRO A 41 -4.22 -24.15 -5.38
CA PRO A 41 -5.18 -23.06 -5.29
C PRO A 41 -4.88 -22.03 -6.39
N GLN A 42 -5.85 -21.76 -7.26
CA GLN A 42 -5.70 -20.73 -8.30
C GLN A 42 -5.90 -19.32 -7.75
N VAL A 43 -6.66 -19.19 -6.66
CA VAL A 43 -7.05 -17.93 -6.03
C VAL A 43 -6.43 -17.85 -4.63
N VAL A 44 -5.82 -16.71 -4.30
CA VAL A 44 -5.19 -16.46 -3.00
C VAL A 44 -5.75 -15.16 -2.40
N VAL A 45 -6.37 -15.27 -1.21
CA VAL A 45 -6.88 -14.13 -0.46
C VAL A 45 -5.81 -13.67 0.55
N CYS A 46 -5.36 -12.43 0.45
CA CYS A 46 -4.31 -11.87 1.31
C CYS A 46 -4.85 -10.66 2.10
N PHE A 47 -5.01 -10.83 3.41
CA PHE A 47 -5.23 -9.74 4.37
C PHE A 47 -3.86 -9.20 4.82
N CYS A 48 -3.28 -8.34 4.00
CA CYS A 48 -1.83 -8.13 3.94
C CYS A 48 -1.49 -6.67 3.66
N GLU A 49 -0.48 -6.14 4.37
CA GLU A 49 0.09 -4.82 4.08
C GLU A 49 0.76 -4.77 2.70
N GLY A 50 0.90 -3.57 2.12
CA GLY A 50 1.47 -3.39 0.79
C GLY A 50 2.90 -3.91 0.62
N LEU A 51 3.73 -3.85 1.67
CA LEU A 51 5.09 -4.44 1.64
C LEU A 51 5.03 -5.98 1.56
N THR A 52 4.10 -6.60 2.30
CA THR A 52 3.83 -8.04 2.24
C THR A 52 3.38 -8.47 0.84
N MET A 53 2.45 -7.71 0.23
CA MET A 53 2.01 -7.96 -1.15
C MET A 53 3.14 -7.81 -2.18
N ARG A 54 4.00 -6.78 -2.02
CA ARG A 54 5.21 -6.61 -2.83
C ARG A 54 6.18 -7.79 -2.67
N GLY A 55 6.30 -8.35 -1.47
CA GLY A 55 7.03 -9.58 -1.18
C GLY A 55 6.47 -10.77 -1.95
N MET A 56 5.15 -10.99 -1.89
CA MET A 56 4.44 -12.05 -2.61
C MET A 56 4.58 -11.94 -4.13
N PHE A 57 4.35 -10.78 -4.74
CA PHE A 57 4.52 -10.59 -6.18
C PHE A 57 5.96 -10.84 -6.64
N LYS A 58 6.96 -10.39 -5.86
CA LYS A 58 8.38 -10.70 -6.13
C LYS A 58 8.69 -12.19 -6.00
N ALA A 59 8.09 -12.89 -5.05
CA ALA A 59 8.23 -14.34 -4.90
C ALA A 59 7.58 -15.08 -6.08
N GLN A 60 6.40 -14.65 -6.55
CA GLN A 60 5.74 -15.22 -7.72
C GLN A 60 6.59 -15.02 -8.97
N GLN A 61 7.18 -13.82 -9.16
CA GLN A 61 8.11 -13.56 -10.26
C GLN A 61 9.32 -14.52 -10.23
N ARG A 62 9.92 -14.74 -9.05
CA ARG A 62 11.03 -15.71 -8.89
C ARG A 62 10.60 -17.14 -9.18
N LEU A 63 9.41 -17.53 -8.74
CA LEU A 63 8.89 -18.89 -8.94
C LEU A 63 8.57 -19.16 -10.42
N ARG A 64 7.90 -18.24 -11.11
CA ARG A 64 7.61 -18.34 -12.55
C ARG A 64 8.84 -18.24 -13.44
N LYS A 65 9.87 -17.47 -13.02
CA LYS A 65 11.20 -17.50 -13.68
C LYS A 65 11.89 -18.87 -13.59
N ARG A 66 11.64 -19.64 -12.53
CA ARG A 66 12.14 -21.02 -12.36
C ARG A 66 11.24 -22.07 -13.04
N ASN A 67 9.93 -21.83 -13.12
CA ASN A 67 8.97 -22.70 -13.77
C ASN A 67 8.06 -21.88 -14.72
N PRO A 68 8.44 -21.72 -16.00
CA PRO A 68 7.69 -20.92 -16.97
C PRO A 68 6.27 -21.43 -17.27
N GLU A 69 5.99 -22.71 -17.04
CA GLU A 69 4.66 -23.32 -17.22
C GLU A 69 3.70 -22.97 -16.08
N MET A 70 4.21 -22.44 -14.96
CA MET A 70 3.39 -22.02 -13.84
C MET A 70 2.54 -20.79 -14.19
N ARG A 71 1.22 -20.97 -14.08
CA ARG A 71 0.23 -19.88 -14.12
C ARG A 71 0.39 -18.99 -12.89
N PRO A 72 0.27 -17.65 -13.03
CA PRO A 72 0.24 -16.75 -11.88
C PRO A 72 -0.98 -17.04 -10.99
N PHE A 73 -0.87 -16.76 -9.69
CA PHE A 73 -2.01 -16.82 -8.79
C PHE A 73 -2.93 -15.62 -9.03
N GLN A 74 -4.24 -15.84 -8.93
CA GLN A 74 -5.24 -14.78 -8.88
C GLN A 74 -5.31 -14.23 -7.47
N TRP A 75 -4.76 -13.05 -7.24
CA TRP A 75 -4.77 -12.43 -5.91
C TRP A 75 -6.07 -11.66 -5.65
N ILE A 76 -6.55 -11.76 -4.41
CA ILE A 76 -7.59 -10.91 -3.83
C ILE A 76 -6.99 -10.29 -2.56
N CYS A 77 -6.76 -8.99 -2.59
CA CYS A 77 -6.01 -8.28 -1.56
C CYS A 77 -6.93 -7.38 -0.74
N SER A 78 -6.64 -7.25 0.55
CA SER A 78 -7.18 -6.14 1.34
C SER A 78 -6.66 -4.78 0.84
N ASP A 79 -7.05 -3.73 1.55
CA ASP A 79 -6.69 -2.32 1.36
C ASP A 79 -5.19 -2.00 1.53
N GLY A 80 -4.40 -2.94 2.06
CA GLY A 80 -2.96 -2.75 2.27
C GLY A 80 -2.17 -2.50 0.96
N TRP A 81 -2.68 -3.00 -0.18
CA TRP A 81 -2.19 -2.62 -1.51
C TRP A 81 -3.01 -1.46 -2.11
N ASN A 82 -4.34 -1.60 -2.26
CA ASN A 82 -5.21 -0.58 -2.84
C ASN A 82 -4.69 -0.10 -4.22
N ASP A 83 -4.45 1.19 -4.44
CA ASP A 83 -3.96 1.79 -5.68
C ASP A 83 -2.47 2.14 -5.63
N ARG A 84 -1.73 1.57 -4.67
CA ARG A 84 -0.31 1.87 -4.45
C ARG A 84 0.58 1.33 -5.55
N LEU A 85 1.08 2.25 -6.39
CA LEU A 85 2.04 1.94 -7.45
C LEU A 85 3.39 1.44 -6.91
N ASP A 86 3.81 1.86 -5.71
CA ASP A 86 5.08 1.43 -5.10
C ASP A 86 5.10 -0.07 -4.74
N VAL A 87 3.92 -0.67 -4.52
CA VAL A 87 3.75 -2.11 -4.30
C VAL A 87 4.07 -2.91 -5.56
N VAL A 88 3.56 -2.47 -6.73
CA VAL A 88 3.63 -3.22 -8.00
C VAL A 88 4.80 -2.84 -8.91
N ASN A 89 5.47 -1.72 -8.67
CA ASN A 89 6.60 -1.24 -9.49
C ASN A 89 7.69 -2.32 -9.69
N GLY A 90 7.88 -2.78 -10.93
CA GLY A 90 8.81 -3.84 -11.36
C GLY A 90 8.28 -5.29 -11.25
N VAL A 91 7.00 -5.48 -10.90
CA VAL A 91 6.30 -6.76 -10.79
C VAL A 91 4.87 -6.71 -11.36
N GLU A 92 4.61 -5.77 -12.28
CA GLU A 92 3.29 -5.49 -12.85
C GLU A 92 2.65 -6.71 -13.52
N LEU A 93 3.47 -7.52 -14.21
CA LEU A 93 3.03 -8.78 -14.83
C LEU A 93 2.59 -9.86 -13.84
N GLU A 94 3.00 -9.77 -12.57
CA GLU A 94 2.60 -10.69 -11.51
C GLU A 94 1.38 -10.20 -10.72
N ALA A 95 1.17 -8.88 -10.70
CA ALA A 95 -0.01 -8.24 -10.14
C ALA A 95 -1.17 -8.15 -11.15
N ALA A 96 -0.91 -8.30 -12.46
CA ALA A 96 -1.93 -8.24 -13.51
C ALA A 96 -3.10 -9.19 -13.25
N GLY A 97 -4.32 -8.70 -13.38
CA GLY A 97 -5.56 -9.43 -13.06
C GLY A 97 -5.92 -9.49 -11.57
N SER A 98 -5.01 -9.11 -10.67
CA SER A 98 -5.28 -9.13 -9.22
C SER A 98 -6.33 -8.12 -8.80
N PHE A 99 -7.19 -8.50 -7.86
CA PHE A 99 -8.14 -7.60 -7.21
C PHE A 99 -7.55 -7.06 -5.91
N SER A 100 -7.78 -5.78 -5.61
CA SER A 100 -7.55 -5.21 -4.29
C SER A 100 -8.73 -4.34 -3.89
N ILE A 101 -9.07 -4.38 -2.61
CA ILE A 101 -10.14 -3.55 -2.05
C ILE A 101 -9.61 -2.13 -1.87
N ARG A 102 -9.86 -1.26 -2.87
CA ARG A 102 -10.05 0.16 -2.59
C ARG A 102 -11.43 0.34 -1.97
N ILE A 103 -11.56 1.38 -1.18
CA ILE A 103 -12.73 1.63 -0.34
C ILE A 103 -13.54 2.83 -0.95
N HIS A 104 -14.22 3.75 -0.23
CA HIS A 104 -14.60 5.08 -0.80
C HIS A 104 -14.16 6.38 -0.03
N SER A 105 -13.33 7.27 -0.63
CA SER A 105 -13.04 8.66 -0.16
C SER A 105 -13.34 9.68 -1.24
N PRO A 106 -14.27 10.62 -1.01
CA PRO A 106 -14.39 11.80 -1.84
C PRO A 106 -13.31 12.84 -1.51
N HIS A 107 -12.91 13.63 -2.50
CA HIS A 107 -12.00 14.75 -2.31
C HIS A 107 -12.66 15.89 -1.50
N VAL A 108 -11.98 16.36 -0.44
CA VAL A 108 -12.54 17.32 0.53
C VAL A 108 -12.09 18.74 0.19
N LYS A 109 -12.73 19.34 -0.83
CA LYS A 109 -12.33 20.65 -1.41
C LYS A 109 -12.09 21.79 -0.42
N TRP A 110 -12.84 21.85 0.69
CA TRP A 110 -12.66 22.91 1.70
C TRP A 110 -11.39 22.70 2.53
N PHE A 111 -10.95 21.45 2.71
CA PHE A 111 -9.74 21.12 3.45
C PHE A 111 -8.50 21.60 2.70
N ASP A 112 -8.46 21.44 1.38
CA ASP A 112 -7.42 22.04 0.52
C ASP A 112 -7.34 23.56 0.70
N GLN A 113 -8.47 24.26 0.66
CA GLN A 113 -8.52 25.71 0.86
C GLN A 113 -7.98 26.14 2.22
N TYR A 114 -8.39 25.44 3.29
CA TYR A 114 -7.87 25.65 4.63
C TYR A 114 -6.35 25.35 4.69
N TYR A 115 -5.95 24.16 4.26
CA TYR A 115 -4.57 23.68 4.36
C TYR A 115 -3.59 24.55 3.56
N PHE A 116 -3.93 24.97 2.34
CA PHE A 116 -3.09 25.85 1.53
C PHE A 116 -3.01 27.30 2.06
N SER A 117 -3.88 27.69 2.99
CA SER A 117 -3.80 28.99 3.67
C SER A 117 -2.88 28.98 4.90
N LEU A 118 -2.43 27.79 5.35
CA LEU A 118 -1.56 27.66 6.51
C LEU A 118 -0.13 28.07 6.19
N ASN A 119 0.51 28.77 7.14
CA ASN A 119 1.90 29.14 7.10
C ASN A 119 2.53 29.06 8.52
N PRO A 120 3.86 29.11 8.65
CA PRO A 120 4.56 28.96 9.94
C PRO A 120 4.25 30.06 10.97
N GLU A 121 3.66 31.17 10.55
CA GLU A 121 3.32 32.32 11.41
C GLU A 121 1.87 32.23 11.92
N ASN A 122 0.95 31.70 11.11
CA ASN A 122 -0.48 31.59 11.45
C ASN A 122 -0.83 30.24 12.12
N ASN A 123 -0.06 29.18 11.87
CA ASN A 123 -0.31 27.85 12.43
C ASN A 123 0.55 27.55 13.67
N THR A 124 0.47 28.41 14.68
CA THR A 124 1.25 28.29 15.93
C THR A 124 0.75 27.20 16.87
N HIS A 125 -0.45 26.63 16.62
CA HIS A 125 -1.03 25.58 17.45
C HIS A 125 -0.45 24.19 17.16
N ASN A 126 0.03 23.94 15.93
CA ASN A 126 0.68 22.68 15.57
C ASN A 126 2.20 22.77 15.83
N PRO A 127 2.73 22.12 16.88
CA PRO A 127 4.14 22.26 17.25
C PRO A 127 5.11 21.63 16.24
N TRP A 128 4.64 20.78 15.32
CA TRP A 128 5.46 20.12 14.29
C TRP A 128 5.44 20.86 12.94
N PHE A 129 4.71 21.97 12.83
CA PHE A 129 4.46 22.59 11.53
C PHE A 129 5.70 23.26 10.94
N ARG A 130 6.64 23.74 11.77
CA ARG A 130 7.88 24.37 11.30
C ARG A 130 8.85 23.32 10.75
N GLU A 131 8.97 22.20 11.45
CA GLU A 131 9.77 21.02 11.08
C GLU A 131 9.25 20.43 9.77
N PHE A 132 7.93 20.22 9.67
CA PHE A 132 7.26 19.80 8.44
C PHE A 132 7.53 20.74 7.26
N TRP A 133 7.48 22.06 7.49
CA TRP A 133 7.74 23.06 6.45
C TRP A 133 9.17 22.97 5.93
N GLN A 134 10.14 22.86 6.83
CA GLN A 134 11.55 22.69 6.52
C GLN A 134 11.81 21.42 5.70
N GLU A 135 11.21 20.29 6.08
CA GLU A 135 11.32 19.03 5.36
C GLU A 135 10.68 19.11 3.95
N LYS A 136 9.43 19.56 3.87
CA LYS A 136 8.65 19.64 2.61
C LYS A 136 9.30 20.55 1.56
N PHE A 137 9.89 21.66 1.97
CA PHE A 137 10.49 22.64 1.06
C PHE A 137 12.03 22.61 1.01
N SER A 138 12.63 21.64 1.72
CA SER A 138 14.07 21.40 1.83
C SER A 138 14.84 22.71 2.13
N CYS A 139 14.43 23.36 3.23
CA CYS A 139 14.96 24.64 3.68
C CYS A 139 15.06 24.68 5.22
N GLN A 140 15.68 25.72 5.78
CA GLN A 140 15.76 25.94 7.23
C GLN A 140 15.33 27.37 7.62
N PHE A 141 14.65 27.54 8.76
CA PHE A 141 14.35 28.88 9.29
C PHE A 141 15.55 29.54 9.99
N THR A 142 16.49 28.74 10.47
CA THR A 142 17.69 29.19 11.18
C THR A 142 18.90 28.55 10.53
N VAL A 143 19.68 29.33 9.78
CA VAL A 143 20.96 28.90 9.19
C VAL A 143 22.13 29.62 9.86
N PRO A 144 23.31 28.98 10.01
CA PRO A 144 24.53 29.68 10.38
C PRO A 144 24.88 30.80 9.38
N LYS A 145 25.51 31.89 9.83
CA LYS A 145 25.86 33.02 8.96
C LYS A 145 26.89 32.69 7.87
N ASP A 146 27.66 31.63 8.09
CA ASP A 146 28.74 31.17 7.21
C ASP A 146 28.29 30.03 6.28
N ASP A 147 27.02 29.60 6.38
CA ASP A 147 26.40 28.61 5.48
C ASP A 147 25.62 29.32 4.37
N PHE A 148 26.16 29.25 3.16
CA PHE A 148 25.58 29.82 1.95
C PHE A 148 24.94 28.77 1.02
N GLU A 149 25.02 27.48 1.39
CA GLU A 149 24.45 26.38 0.60
C GLU A 149 23.04 26.03 1.08
N THR A 150 22.77 26.12 2.39
CA THR A 150 21.45 25.84 2.94
C THR A 150 20.43 26.92 2.56
N LYS A 151 19.40 26.52 1.83
CA LYS A 151 18.25 27.37 1.49
C LYS A 151 17.50 27.82 2.76
N VAL A 152 17.32 29.13 2.91
CA VAL A 152 16.48 29.72 3.97
C VAL A 152 15.00 29.60 3.61
N CYS A 153 14.15 29.19 4.56
CA CYS A 153 12.70 29.18 4.37
C CYS A 153 12.12 30.60 4.46
N THR A 154 11.18 30.96 3.58
CA THR A 154 10.48 32.26 3.64
C THR A 154 9.20 32.23 4.49
N GLY A 155 8.64 31.05 4.72
CA GLY A 155 7.32 30.89 5.33
C GLY A 155 6.16 31.24 4.38
N GLN A 156 6.44 31.48 3.10
CA GLN A 156 5.46 31.81 2.05
C GLN A 156 5.55 30.83 0.86
N GLU A 157 6.30 29.74 1.01
CA GLU A 157 6.31 28.61 0.08
C GLU A 157 4.92 27.97 -0.08
N ASN A 158 4.59 27.54 -1.30
CA ASN A 158 3.25 27.11 -1.65
C ASN A 158 3.01 25.62 -1.30
N LEU A 159 2.15 25.37 -0.30
CA LEU A 159 1.80 24.02 0.18
C LEU A 159 1.17 23.12 -0.89
N ALA A 160 0.49 23.68 -1.88
CA ALA A 160 -0.10 22.93 -3.00
C ALA A 160 0.95 22.28 -3.92
N ILE A 161 2.21 22.76 -3.90
CA ILE A 161 3.30 22.14 -4.66
C ILE A 161 3.50 20.70 -4.18
N ASN A 162 3.40 19.76 -5.12
CA ASN A 162 3.45 18.31 -4.88
C ASN A 162 2.42 17.80 -3.85
N TYR A 163 1.37 18.56 -3.55
CA TYR A 163 0.26 18.06 -2.75
C TYR A 163 -0.49 16.97 -3.53
N LYS A 164 -0.71 15.85 -2.85
CA LYS A 164 -1.61 14.80 -3.29
C LYS A 164 -2.45 14.41 -2.08
N GLN A 165 -3.77 14.60 -2.15
CA GLN A 165 -4.63 13.98 -1.17
C GLN A 165 -4.42 12.47 -1.30
N VAL A 166 -3.89 11.84 -0.25
CA VAL A 166 -3.94 10.38 -0.14
C VAL A 166 -5.40 10.05 0.02
N ASN A 167 -6.02 9.63 -1.08
CA ASN A 167 -7.36 9.08 -1.07
C ASN A 167 -7.26 7.72 -0.35
N ASN A 168 -7.29 7.79 0.98
CA ASN A 168 -7.70 6.75 1.93
C ASN A 168 -9.16 7.01 2.33
N THR A 169 -9.91 5.93 2.41
CA THR A 169 -11.19 5.73 1.72
C THR A 169 -11.99 4.78 2.65
N GLU A 170 -13.33 4.86 2.78
CA GLU A 170 -14.08 4.10 3.81
C GLU A 170 -15.23 3.21 3.30
N THR A 171 -15.61 2.22 4.12
CA THR A 171 -16.09 0.88 3.69
C THR A 171 -17.50 0.81 3.11
N LYS A 172 -17.61 0.17 1.93
CA LYS A 172 -18.77 -0.66 1.56
C LYS A 172 -18.31 -2.07 1.21
N LEU A 173 -18.57 -3.01 2.11
CA LEU A 173 -18.37 -4.43 1.87
C LEU A 173 -19.50 -4.95 0.96
N ILE A 174 -19.21 -5.14 -0.32
CA ILE A 174 -20.01 -6.00 -1.21
C ILE A 174 -19.03 -6.97 -1.86
N VAL A 175 -18.83 -8.11 -1.21
CA VAL A 175 -18.11 -9.24 -1.77
C VAL A 175 -19.14 -10.18 -2.37
N PHE A 176 -19.27 -10.16 -3.70
CA PHE A 176 -19.90 -11.24 -4.44
C PHE A 176 -18.86 -11.81 -5.41
N PHE A 177 -18.53 -13.09 -5.24
CA PHE A 177 -17.79 -13.83 -6.25
C PHE A 177 -18.77 -14.46 -7.23
N LEU A 178 -18.40 -14.40 -8.50
CA LEU A 178 -19.07 -15.11 -9.59
C LEU A 178 -18.80 -16.61 -9.47
N VAL A 179 -19.89 -17.38 -9.49
CA VAL A 179 -19.99 -18.63 -10.23
C VAL A 179 -21.16 -18.46 -11.19
#